data_AF-X1IX34-F1
#
_entry.id   AF-X1IX34-F1
#
_cell.length_a   1.000
_cell.length_b   1.000
_cell.length_c   1.000
_cell.angle_alpha   90.00
_cell.angle_beta   90.00
_cell.angle_gamma   90.00
#
_symmetry.space_group_name_H-M   'P 1'
#
loop_
_entity.id
_entity.type
_entity.pdbx_description
1 polymer ?
#
loop_
_entity_poly.entity_id
_entity_poly.type
_entity_poly.pdbx_seq_one_letter_code
_entity_poly.pdbx_strand_id
1 'polypeptide(L)'
;VESNALDFDDLLMKTVQLFKVSPELLSRYQARYLHLLVDEFQDTNLVQYELIKQLAGKFRNICVVGDPDQSIYSWRSADLRNILNFEKDYPEAKVVLLEQNYRSTKKILETASYVISANEQRKPKDLWTNNEPGELTTVVETYTEQEEAQFVVNEIERLVGQDKLNLGDCAVMYRTNAQSRALEEAFVRYGMPYKLVASTRFYERREVKDIIAYLRLIQNPYDSVSLLRIINVPGRGIGQRSLSQLSNWAKSMGASQYEALKLITEPE
;
A
#
# COMPACT_ATOMS: atom_id res chain seq x y z
N VAL A 1 10.60 18.63 -18.78
CA VAL A 1 9.21 18.18 -19.06
C VAL A 1 9.26 16.88 -19.88
N GLU A 2 10.14 15.94 -19.52
CA GLU A 2 10.61 14.91 -20.47
C GLU A 2 9.60 13.80 -20.78
N SER A 3 8.64 13.49 -19.88
CA SER A 3 7.64 12.44 -20.12
C SER A 3 6.18 12.82 -19.83
N ASN A 4 5.92 14.04 -19.37
CA ASN A 4 4.60 14.49 -18.89
C ASN A 4 3.88 13.43 -18.02
N ALA A 5 4.60 12.89 -17.04
CA ALA A 5 4.14 11.79 -16.18
C ALA A 5 4.35 12.16 -14.71
N LEU A 6 3.54 11.55 -13.84
CA LEU A 6 3.64 11.66 -12.39
C LEU A 6 3.78 10.26 -11.81
N ASP A 7 4.64 10.09 -10.82
CA ASP A 7 4.67 8.89 -10.00
C ASP A 7 3.68 8.97 -8.81
N PHE A 8 3.67 7.95 -7.94
CA PHE A 8 2.73 7.91 -6.81
C PHE A 8 2.95 9.03 -5.79
N ASP A 9 4.20 9.44 -5.55
CA ASP A 9 4.52 10.48 -4.57
C ASP A 9 4.19 11.86 -5.15
N ASP A 10 4.44 12.04 -6.45
CA ASP A 10 4.03 13.22 -7.21
C ASP A 10 2.53 13.49 -7.12
N LEU A 11 1.68 12.46 -7.17
CA LEU A 11 0.22 12.65 -7.06
C LEU A 11 -0.17 13.39 -5.78
N LEU A 12 0.54 13.13 -4.67
CA LEU A 12 0.31 13.81 -3.40
C LEU A 12 1.02 15.17 -3.37
N MET A 13 2.31 15.18 -3.69
CA MET A 13 3.15 16.38 -3.60
C MET A 13 2.68 17.49 -4.55
N LYS A 14 2.38 17.16 -5.80
CA LYS A 14 1.89 18.12 -6.79
C LYS A 14 0.52 18.66 -6.42
N THR A 15 -0.35 17.85 -5.82
CA THR A 15 -1.64 18.33 -5.33
C THR A 15 -1.47 19.35 -4.21
N VAL A 16 -0.62 19.06 -3.23
CA VAL A 16 -0.28 20.00 -2.15
C VAL A 16 0.34 21.30 -2.69
N GLN A 17 1.25 21.19 -3.69
CA GLN A 17 1.84 22.36 -4.35
C GLN A 17 0.78 23.19 -5.10
N LEU A 18 -0.12 22.51 -5.83
CA LEU A 18 -1.18 23.15 -6.59
C LEU A 18 -2.13 23.95 -5.70
N PHE A 19 -2.50 23.41 -4.54
CA PHE A 19 -3.34 24.12 -3.57
C PHE A 19 -2.65 25.34 -2.96
N LYS A 20 -1.32 25.34 -2.81
CA LYS A 20 -0.55 26.52 -2.38
C LYS A 20 -0.54 27.63 -3.44
N VAL A 21 -0.42 27.26 -4.71
CA VAL A 21 -0.33 28.23 -5.83
C VAL A 21 -1.71 28.70 -6.30
N SER A 22 -2.75 27.88 -6.12
CA SER A 22 -4.14 28.22 -6.49
C SER A 22 -5.10 28.11 -5.30
N PRO A 23 -5.17 29.15 -4.44
CA PRO A 23 -6.10 29.18 -3.31
C PRO A 23 -7.57 29.10 -3.72
N GLU A 24 -7.91 29.61 -4.92
CA GLU A 24 -9.26 29.49 -5.48
C GLU A 24 -9.65 28.02 -5.69
N LEU A 25 -8.75 27.22 -6.28
CA LEU A 25 -8.97 25.80 -6.46
C LEU A 25 -9.12 25.06 -5.13
N LEU A 26 -8.25 25.37 -4.16
CA LEU A 26 -8.37 24.82 -2.80
C LEU A 26 -9.74 25.17 -2.18
N SER A 27 -10.19 26.42 -2.28
CA SER A 27 -11.48 26.87 -1.75
C SER A 27 -12.66 26.10 -2.35
N ARG A 28 -12.59 25.76 -3.64
CA ARG A 28 -13.60 24.90 -4.30
C ARG A 28 -13.66 23.51 -3.68
N TYR A 29 -12.51 22.89 -3.41
CA TYR A 29 -12.45 21.57 -2.78
C TYR A 29 -12.88 21.61 -1.31
N GLN A 30 -12.48 22.64 -0.57
CA GLN A 30 -12.93 22.86 0.79
C GLN A 30 -14.46 23.04 0.87
N ALA A 31 -15.06 23.76 -0.09
CA ALA A 31 -16.52 23.92 -0.15
C ALA A 31 -17.26 22.63 -0.55
N ARG A 32 -16.59 21.74 -1.31
CA ARG A 32 -17.14 20.44 -1.70
C ARG A 32 -17.06 19.41 -0.57
N TYR A 33 -15.92 19.35 0.11
CA TYR A 33 -15.64 18.39 1.19
C TYR A 33 -15.83 19.08 2.54
N LEU A 34 -17.09 19.24 2.93
CA LEU A 34 -17.47 19.88 4.18
C LEU A 34 -17.11 19.07 5.41
N HIS A 35 -17.01 17.74 5.29
CA HIS A 35 -16.64 16.82 6.36
C HIS A 35 -15.56 15.88 5.84
N LEU A 36 -14.43 15.82 6.54
CA LEU A 36 -13.31 14.95 6.21
C LEU A 36 -13.23 13.81 7.22
N LEU A 37 -13.28 12.58 6.73
CA LEU A 37 -13.07 11.37 7.50
C LEU A 37 -11.76 10.74 7.03
N VAL A 38 -10.82 10.50 7.94
CA VAL A 38 -9.54 9.87 7.63
C VAL A 38 -9.36 8.66 8.54
N ASP A 39 -9.21 7.49 7.93
CA ASP A 39 -8.93 6.24 8.64
C ASP A 39 -7.43 5.91 8.61
N GLU A 40 -6.99 5.00 9.47
CA GLU A 40 -5.58 4.56 9.59
C GLU A 40 -4.59 5.74 9.72
N PHE A 41 -4.97 6.75 10.50
CA PHE A 41 -4.25 8.03 10.56
C PHE A 41 -2.81 7.91 11.09
N GLN A 42 -2.52 6.86 11.88
CA GLN A 42 -1.18 6.57 12.39
C GLN A 42 -0.16 6.26 11.29
N ASP A 43 -0.61 5.87 10.10
CA ASP A 43 0.26 5.50 8.97
C ASP A 43 0.41 6.62 7.94
N THR A 44 -0.07 7.83 8.27
CA THR A 44 0.05 8.99 7.38
C THR A 44 1.47 9.54 7.36
N ASN A 45 1.95 9.87 6.15
CA ASN A 45 3.20 10.62 5.97
C ASN A 45 2.96 12.14 6.02
N LEU A 46 4.04 12.92 6.03
CA LEU A 46 3.98 14.38 6.13
C LEU A 46 3.20 15.04 4.98
N VAL A 47 3.31 14.52 3.76
CA VAL A 47 2.63 15.08 2.58
C VAL A 47 1.13 14.82 2.65
N GLN A 48 0.73 13.62 3.06
CA GLN A 48 -0.67 13.28 3.30
C GLN A 48 -1.26 14.14 4.41
N TYR A 49 -0.51 14.33 5.51
CA TYR A 49 -0.92 15.20 6.61
C TYR A 49 -1.14 16.65 6.16
N GLU A 50 -0.21 17.21 5.40
CA GLU A 50 -0.32 18.57 4.86
C GLU A 50 -1.53 18.70 3.90
N LEU A 51 -1.78 17.70 3.06
CA LEU A 51 -2.95 17.68 2.17
C LEU A 51 -4.25 17.71 2.98
N ILE A 52 -4.34 16.87 4.01
CA ILE A 52 -5.50 16.80 4.91
C ILE A 52 -5.69 18.15 5.62
N LYS A 53 -4.61 18.76 6.12
CA LYS A 53 -4.64 20.06 6.80
C LYS A 53 -5.12 21.18 5.89
N GLN A 54 -4.68 21.20 4.63
CA GLN A 54 -5.15 22.16 3.63
C GLN A 54 -6.65 21.99 3.35
N LEU A 55 -7.12 20.77 3.15
CA LEU A 55 -8.54 20.50 2.87
C LEU A 55 -9.44 20.79 4.08
N ALA A 56 -8.98 20.50 5.30
CA ALA A 56 -9.74 20.78 6.52
C ALA A 56 -9.69 22.26 6.93
N GLY A 57 -8.75 23.05 6.40
CA GLY A 57 -8.42 24.38 6.93
C GLY A 57 -9.56 25.41 6.96
N LYS A 58 -10.58 25.30 6.10
CA LYS A 58 -11.69 26.26 6.03
C LYS A 58 -12.81 25.99 7.04
N PHE A 59 -13.25 24.74 7.17
CA PHE A 59 -14.39 24.37 8.01
C PHE A 59 -13.99 23.61 9.27
N ARG A 60 -12.78 23.04 9.31
CA ARG A 60 -12.22 22.26 10.44
C ARG A 60 -13.09 21.08 10.90
N ASN A 61 -14.00 20.63 10.05
CA ASN A 61 -14.83 19.45 10.25
C ASN A 61 -14.04 18.19 9.85
N ILE A 62 -13.04 17.83 10.65
CA ILE A 62 -12.20 16.67 10.42
C ILE A 62 -12.38 15.65 11.54
N CYS A 63 -12.56 14.38 11.17
CA CYS A 63 -12.53 13.24 12.07
C CYS A 63 -11.44 12.30 11.58
N VAL A 64 -10.44 12.06 12.42
CA VAL A 64 -9.38 11.09 12.17
C VAL A 64 -9.58 9.90 13.10
N VAL A 65 -9.35 8.71 12.57
CA VAL A 65 -9.37 7.45 13.30
C VAL A 65 -8.02 6.79 13.11
N GLY A 66 -7.47 6.23 14.18
CA GLY A 66 -6.22 5.50 14.12
C GLY A 66 -5.80 4.96 15.48
N ASP A 67 -4.85 4.04 15.46
CA ASP A 67 -4.28 3.42 16.65
C ASP A 67 -2.75 3.58 16.64
N PRO A 68 -2.17 4.38 17.55
CA PRO A 68 -0.73 4.54 17.67
C PRO A 68 0.06 3.22 17.75
N ASP A 69 -0.52 2.18 18.39
CA ASP A 69 0.14 0.89 18.56
C ASP A 69 0.12 0.02 17.28
N GLN A 70 -0.60 0.45 16.24
CA GLN A 70 -0.71 -0.23 14.94
C GLN A 70 0.10 0.44 13.83
N SER A 71 0.94 1.43 14.15
CA SER A 71 1.80 2.07 13.15
C SER A 71 2.92 1.13 12.72
N ILE A 72 2.81 0.59 11.49
CA ILE A 72 3.75 -0.38 10.92
C ILE A 72 4.44 0.11 9.63
N TYR A 73 4.11 1.32 9.18
CA TYR A 73 4.62 1.91 7.93
C TYR A 73 5.70 3.00 8.12
N SER A 74 6.38 3.04 9.29
CA SER A 74 7.44 4.03 9.55
C SER A 74 8.57 4.03 8.50
N TRP A 75 8.91 2.87 7.95
CA TRP A 75 9.88 2.70 6.85
C TRP A 75 9.41 3.29 5.52
N ARG A 76 8.11 3.60 5.37
CA ARG A 76 7.52 4.37 4.25
C ARG A 76 7.25 5.84 4.62
N SER A 77 7.98 6.36 5.61
CA SER A 77 7.86 7.75 6.08
C SER A 77 6.52 8.09 6.74
N ALA A 78 5.78 7.09 7.23
CA ALA A 78 4.68 7.34 8.16
C ALA A 78 5.22 8.00 9.43
N ASP A 79 4.51 9.02 9.93
CA ASP A 79 4.92 9.76 11.12
C ASP A 79 3.87 9.64 12.22
N LEU A 80 4.18 8.81 13.22
CA LEU A 80 3.34 8.60 14.41
C LEU A 80 3.05 9.92 15.15
N ARG A 81 3.90 10.95 14.99
CA ARG A 81 3.68 12.26 15.58
C ARG A 81 2.42 12.94 15.02
N ASN A 82 1.96 12.57 13.81
CA ASN A 82 0.74 13.14 13.21
C ASN A 82 -0.49 12.85 14.09
N ILE A 83 -0.67 11.59 14.49
CA ILE A 83 -1.79 11.22 15.37
C ILE A 83 -1.58 11.71 16.80
N LEU A 84 -0.35 11.66 17.32
CA LEU A 84 -0.05 12.10 18.69
C LEU A 84 -0.19 13.61 18.89
N ASN A 85 0.13 14.41 17.87
CA ASN A 85 0.06 15.87 17.92
C ASN A 85 -1.25 16.43 17.34
N PHE A 86 -2.21 15.59 16.95
CA PHE A 86 -3.47 16.06 16.39
C PHE A 86 -4.19 17.07 17.31
N GLU A 87 -4.18 16.82 18.62
CA GLU A 87 -4.72 17.71 19.65
C GLU A 87 -3.99 19.06 19.74
N LYS A 88 -2.72 19.13 19.30
CA LYS A 88 -1.97 20.40 19.24
C LYS A 88 -2.34 21.22 18.01
N ASP A 89 -2.57 20.55 16.88
CA ASP A 89 -2.99 21.20 15.63
C ASP A 89 -4.48 21.61 15.64
N TYR A 90 -5.31 20.84 16.35
CA TYR A 90 -6.74 21.08 16.55
C TYR A 90 -7.09 21.10 18.05
N PRO A 91 -6.84 22.21 18.77
CA PRO A 91 -7.12 22.31 20.22
C PRO A 91 -8.60 22.12 20.59
N GLU A 92 -9.50 22.33 19.65
CA GLU A 92 -10.95 22.11 19.79
C GLU A 92 -11.38 20.66 19.51
N ALA A 93 -10.45 19.77 19.17
CA ALA A 93 -10.77 18.40 18.83
C ALA A 93 -11.35 17.64 20.04
N LYS A 94 -12.47 16.94 19.80
CA LYS A 94 -13.02 15.99 20.75
C LYS A 94 -12.32 14.64 20.58
N VAL A 95 -11.62 14.20 21.62
CA VAL A 95 -11.02 12.86 21.66
C VAL A 95 -12.03 11.86 22.19
N VAL A 96 -12.20 10.75 21.47
CA VAL A 96 -13.04 9.62 21.89
C VAL A 96 -12.16 8.37 21.84
N LEU A 97 -12.01 7.70 22.98
CA LEU A 97 -11.29 6.44 23.09
C LEU A 97 -12.27 5.28 22.97
N LEU A 98 -12.00 4.35 22.07
CA LEU A 98 -12.78 3.13 21.88
C LEU A 98 -12.02 1.96 22.53
N GLU A 99 -12.39 1.65 23.76
CA GLU A 99 -11.69 0.68 24.60
C GLU A 99 -12.25 -0.74 24.48
N GLN A 100 -13.49 -0.88 24.01
CA GLN A 100 -14.11 -2.18 23.84
C GLN A 100 -13.70 -2.82 22.51
N ASN A 101 -13.02 -3.97 22.59
CA ASN A 101 -12.70 -4.82 21.46
C ASN A 101 -13.85 -5.79 21.17
N TYR A 102 -14.36 -5.77 19.94
CA TYR A 102 -15.45 -6.63 19.48
C TYR A 102 -14.97 -7.83 18.65
N ARG A 103 -13.67 -7.88 18.29
CA ARG A 103 -13.11 -8.85 17.34
C ARG A 103 -12.55 -10.11 18.01
N SER A 104 -11.79 -9.93 19.07
CA SER A 104 -10.95 -10.97 19.67
C SER A 104 -11.57 -11.53 20.95
N THR A 105 -11.23 -12.77 21.30
CA THR A 105 -11.55 -13.38 22.59
C THR A 105 -10.67 -12.79 23.71
N LYS A 106 -11.04 -13.02 24.98
CA LYS A 106 -10.28 -12.44 26.10
C LYS A 106 -8.81 -12.87 26.10
N LYS A 107 -8.52 -14.15 25.87
CA LYS A 107 -7.14 -14.67 25.87
C LYS A 107 -6.27 -14.10 24.74
N ILE A 108 -6.84 -13.91 23.55
CA ILE A 108 -6.13 -13.26 22.43
C ILE A 108 -5.85 -11.79 22.79
N LEU A 109 -6.83 -11.09 23.36
CA LEU A 109 -6.69 -9.70 23.76
C LEU A 109 -5.64 -9.54 24.89
N GLU A 110 -5.67 -10.41 25.89
CA GLU A 110 -4.66 -10.48 26.96
C GLU A 110 -3.26 -10.69 26.39
N THR A 111 -3.10 -11.65 25.46
CA THR A 111 -1.82 -11.91 24.79
C THR A 111 -1.30 -10.66 24.09
N ALA A 112 -2.17 -9.97 23.32
CA ALA A 112 -1.80 -8.74 22.64
C ALA A 112 -1.42 -7.62 23.62
N SER A 113 -2.18 -7.46 24.71
CA SER A 113 -1.93 -6.47 25.76
C SER A 113 -0.59 -6.71 26.47
N TYR A 114 -0.22 -7.96 26.75
CA TYR A 114 1.08 -8.29 27.31
C TYR A 114 2.22 -7.97 26.35
N VAL A 115 2.09 -8.34 25.07
CA VAL A 115 3.12 -8.05 24.04
C VAL A 115 3.35 -6.55 23.89
N ILE A 116 2.27 -5.75 23.80
CA ILE A 116 2.40 -4.31 23.58
C ILE A 116 2.86 -3.54 24.83
N SER A 117 2.69 -4.09 26.03
CA SER A 117 3.08 -3.45 27.29
C SER A 117 4.59 -3.18 27.40
N ALA A 118 5.41 -3.88 26.62
CA ALA A 118 6.86 -3.66 26.56
C ALA A 118 7.26 -2.35 25.86
N ASN A 119 6.34 -1.70 25.11
CA ASN A 119 6.63 -0.46 24.42
C ASN A 119 6.56 0.76 25.37
N GLU A 120 7.63 1.55 25.40
CA GLU A 120 7.75 2.72 26.29
C GLU A 120 6.99 3.96 25.78
N GLN A 121 6.95 4.18 24.47
CA GLN A 121 6.38 5.40 23.87
C GLN A 121 4.94 5.17 23.37
N ARG A 122 4.00 5.00 24.31
CA ARG A 122 2.56 4.79 24.01
C ARG A 122 1.66 5.66 24.88
N LYS A 123 0.48 6.01 24.35
CA LYS A 123 -0.61 6.50 25.19
C LYS A 123 -1.24 5.28 25.89
N PRO A 124 -1.43 5.30 27.22
CA PRO A 124 -2.09 4.19 27.90
C PRO A 124 -3.52 4.07 27.38
N LYS A 125 -3.89 2.84 27.01
CA LYS A 125 -5.26 2.45 26.64
C LYS A 125 -5.54 1.11 27.29
N ASP A 126 -6.73 0.96 27.84
CA ASP A 126 -7.18 -0.27 28.48
C ASP A 126 -8.19 -0.96 27.58
N LEU A 127 -7.71 -1.89 26.75
CA LEU A 127 -8.58 -2.63 25.84
C LEU A 127 -9.25 -3.79 26.58
N TRP A 128 -10.57 -3.87 26.52
CA TRP A 128 -11.35 -4.94 27.15
C TRP A 128 -12.36 -5.55 26.18
N THR A 129 -12.90 -6.75 26.46
CA THR A 129 -13.91 -7.38 25.61
C THR A 129 -14.98 -8.13 26.41
N ASN A 130 -16.22 -8.08 25.91
CA ASN A 130 -17.35 -8.89 26.37
C ASN A 130 -17.42 -10.28 25.69
N ASN A 131 -16.50 -10.57 24.77
CA ASN A 131 -16.44 -11.87 24.12
C ASN A 131 -16.07 -12.97 25.12
N GLU A 132 -16.34 -14.21 24.71
CA GLU A 132 -15.97 -15.40 25.49
C GLU A 132 -14.44 -15.45 25.74
N PRO A 133 -13.99 -16.18 26.79
CA PRO A 133 -12.56 -16.30 27.08
C PRO A 133 -11.73 -16.82 25.90
N GLY A 134 -12.30 -17.75 25.12
CA GLY A 134 -11.65 -18.38 23.97
C GLY A 134 -10.62 -19.46 24.33
N GLU A 135 -9.91 -19.94 23.32
CA GLU A 135 -8.80 -20.88 23.43
C GLU A 135 -7.48 -20.15 23.80
N LEU A 136 -6.51 -20.89 24.36
CA LEU A 136 -5.20 -20.32 24.69
C LEU A 136 -4.37 -20.13 23.41
N THR A 137 -3.59 -19.06 23.36
CA THR A 137 -2.59 -18.85 22.31
C THR A 137 -1.50 -19.91 22.46
N THR A 138 -1.29 -20.72 21.42
CA THR A 138 -0.28 -21.79 21.40
C THR A 138 0.97 -21.31 20.64
N VAL A 139 2.14 -21.63 21.18
CA VAL A 139 3.43 -21.44 20.51
C VAL A 139 4.02 -22.82 20.25
N VAL A 140 4.44 -23.07 19.01
CA VAL A 140 5.05 -24.34 18.59
C VAL A 140 6.40 -24.03 17.98
N GLU A 141 7.43 -24.70 18.51
CA GLU A 141 8.78 -24.69 17.95
C GLU A 141 8.96 -25.93 17.05
N THR A 142 9.55 -25.74 15.88
CA THR A 142 9.85 -26.81 14.92
C THR A 142 11.32 -26.72 14.50
N TYR A 143 11.89 -27.82 14.00
CA TYR A 143 13.31 -27.84 13.65
C TYR A 143 13.58 -27.27 12.25
N THR A 144 12.57 -27.24 11.38
CA THR A 144 12.70 -26.80 9.98
C THR A 144 11.47 -26.05 9.51
N GLU A 145 11.62 -25.20 8.48
CA GLU A 145 10.49 -24.50 7.84
C GLU A 145 9.49 -25.48 7.20
N GLN A 146 9.95 -26.66 6.77
CA GLN A 146 9.10 -27.70 6.23
C GLN A 146 8.22 -28.33 7.32
N GLU A 147 8.76 -28.53 8.51
CA GLU A 147 8.00 -28.99 9.68
C GLU A 147 7.00 -27.93 10.16
N GLU A 148 7.39 -26.66 10.17
CA GLU A 148 6.48 -25.54 10.47
C GLU A 148 5.30 -25.52 9.48
N ALA A 149 5.58 -25.57 8.18
CA ALA A 149 4.54 -25.56 7.15
C ALA A 149 3.63 -26.80 7.24
N GLN A 150 4.20 -27.96 7.55
CA GLN A 150 3.44 -29.18 7.80
C GLN A 150 2.51 -29.04 9.01
N PHE A 151 3.03 -28.47 10.10
CA PHE A 151 2.26 -28.25 11.31
C PHE A 151 1.05 -27.34 11.02
N VAL A 152 1.25 -26.27 10.25
CA VAL A 152 0.16 -25.36 9.85
C VAL A 152 -0.92 -26.09 9.04
N VAL A 153 -0.53 -26.91 8.06
CA VAL A 153 -1.49 -27.73 7.28
C VAL A 153 -2.30 -28.63 8.21
N ASN A 154 -1.62 -29.40 9.06
CA ASN A 154 -2.28 -30.35 9.96
C ASN A 154 -3.23 -29.63 10.92
N GLU A 155 -2.86 -28.43 11.37
CA GLU A 155 -3.69 -27.63 12.27
C GLU A 155 -4.93 -27.07 11.57
N ILE A 156 -4.80 -26.59 10.32
CA ILE A 156 -5.96 -26.18 9.52
C ILE A 156 -6.89 -27.36 9.28
N GLU A 157 -6.36 -28.53 8.91
CA GLU A 157 -7.17 -29.75 8.73
C GLU A 157 -7.87 -30.16 10.03
N ARG A 158 -7.18 -30.09 11.17
CA ARG A 158 -7.77 -30.37 12.49
C ARG A 158 -8.91 -29.41 12.81
N LEU A 159 -8.75 -28.11 12.54
CA LEU A 159 -9.74 -27.08 12.82
C LEU A 159 -10.97 -27.20 11.90
N VAL A 160 -10.76 -27.47 10.62
CA VAL A 160 -11.84 -27.67 9.63
C VAL A 160 -12.55 -29.00 9.84
N GLY A 161 -11.81 -30.07 10.12
CA GLY A 161 -12.35 -31.43 10.33
C GLY A 161 -13.19 -31.58 11.60
N GLN A 162 -13.15 -30.62 12.52
CA GLN A 162 -14.02 -30.57 13.69
C GLN A 162 -15.35 -29.84 13.43
N ASP A 163 -15.67 -29.50 12.17
CA ASP A 163 -16.85 -28.72 11.73
C ASP A 163 -16.99 -27.34 12.40
N LYS A 164 -15.90 -26.81 12.95
CA LYS A 164 -15.91 -25.50 13.64
C LYS A 164 -15.61 -24.32 12.73
N LEU A 165 -14.88 -24.55 11.62
CA LEU A 165 -14.34 -23.50 10.76
C LEU A 165 -14.30 -23.96 9.31
N ASN A 166 -14.38 -23.01 8.38
CA ASN A 166 -14.11 -23.25 6.96
C ASN A 166 -12.67 -22.87 6.62
N LEU A 167 -12.15 -23.36 5.49
CA LEU A 167 -10.84 -22.95 4.98
C LEU A 167 -10.70 -21.42 4.83
N GLY A 168 -11.80 -20.73 4.49
CA GLY A 168 -11.83 -19.28 4.35
C GLY A 168 -11.72 -18.50 5.67
N ASP A 169 -11.89 -19.18 6.81
CA ASP A 169 -11.79 -18.58 8.14
C ASP A 169 -10.35 -18.63 8.68
N CYS A 170 -9.43 -19.31 7.98
CA CYS A 170 -8.03 -19.45 8.36
C CYS A 170 -7.15 -18.45 7.59
N ALA A 171 -6.26 -17.76 8.31
CA ALA A 171 -5.25 -16.89 7.72
C ALA A 171 -3.86 -17.23 8.29
N VAL A 172 -2.88 -17.39 7.40
CA VAL A 172 -1.47 -17.61 7.77
C VAL A 172 -0.71 -16.31 7.49
N MET A 173 -0.12 -15.73 8.54
CA MET A 173 0.63 -14.49 8.47
C MET A 173 2.11 -14.75 8.67
N TYR A 174 2.96 -14.10 7.87
CA TYR A 174 4.41 -14.23 7.92
C TYR A 174 5.08 -12.86 7.76
N ARG A 175 6.34 -12.76 8.18
CA ARG A 175 7.08 -11.49 8.23
C ARG A 175 7.58 -11.03 6.85
N THR A 176 7.96 -11.97 5.99
CA THR A 176 8.53 -11.71 4.67
C THR A 176 7.90 -12.61 3.60
N ASN A 177 7.78 -12.13 2.37
CA ASN A 177 7.21 -12.90 1.27
C ASN A 177 7.99 -14.18 0.95
N ALA A 178 9.29 -14.25 1.26
CA ALA A 178 10.09 -15.44 1.03
C ALA A 178 9.59 -16.67 1.84
N GLN A 179 9.01 -16.43 3.01
CA GLN A 179 8.45 -17.50 3.87
C GLN A 179 7.21 -18.17 3.27
N SER A 180 6.53 -17.52 2.32
CA SER A 180 5.36 -18.11 1.66
C SER A 180 5.71 -19.40 0.91
N ARG A 181 6.93 -19.54 0.40
CA ARG A 181 7.32 -20.66 -0.45
C ARG A 181 7.16 -22.02 0.24
N ALA A 182 7.67 -22.18 1.45
CA ALA A 182 7.57 -23.44 2.20
C ALA A 182 6.10 -23.81 2.49
N LEU A 183 5.28 -22.80 2.81
CA LEU A 183 3.83 -22.96 3.03
C LEU A 183 3.10 -23.34 1.74
N GLU A 184 3.40 -22.69 0.61
CA GLU A 184 2.80 -23.01 -0.69
C GLU A 184 3.15 -24.43 -1.14
N GLU A 185 4.42 -24.83 -1.02
CA GLU A 185 4.87 -26.20 -1.35
C GLU A 185 4.15 -27.24 -0.49
N ALA A 186 3.97 -26.97 0.82
CA ALA A 186 3.18 -27.84 1.70
C ALA A 186 1.71 -27.86 1.28
N PHE A 187 1.07 -26.71 1.07
CA PHE A 187 -0.34 -26.63 0.69
C PHE A 187 -0.63 -27.37 -0.62
N VAL A 188 0.24 -27.24 -1.62
CA VAL A 188 0.13 -28.00 -2.88
C VAL A 188 0.31 -29.50 -2.62
N ARG A 189 1.31 -29.90 -1.83
CA ARG A 189 1.60 -31.31 -1.53
C ARG A 189 0.43 -32.02 -0.85
N TYR A 190 -0.29 -31.34 0.04
CA TYR A 190 -1.46 -31.88 0.75
C TYR A 190 -2.79 -31.61 0.05
N GLY A 191 -2.77 -30.96 -1.12
CA GLY A 191 -3.99 -30.63 -1.86
C GLY A 191 -4.88 -29.60 -1.14
N MET A 192 -4.30 -28.78 -0.26
CA MET A 192 -5.00 -27.75 0.49
C MET A 192 -5.25 -26.51 -0.38
N PRO A 193 -6.52 -26.11 -0.62
CA PRO A 193 -6.82 -24.89 -1.35
C PRO A 193 -6.33 -23.66 -0.58
N TYR A 194 -5.63 -22.76 -1.27
CA TYR A 194 -5.12 -21.54 -0.66
C TYR A 194 -5.20 -20.35 -1.61
N LYS A 195 -5.15 -19.14 -1.03
CA LYS A 195 -5.07 -17.88 -1.76
C LYS A 195 -3.90 -17.06 -1.24
N LEU A 196 -2.88 -16.89 -2.08
CA LEU A 196 -1.76 -16.01 -1.76
C LEU A 196 -2.15 -14.54 -1.97
N VAL A 197 -2.18 -13.77 -0.88
CA VAL A 197 -2.34 -12.31 -0.95
C VAL A 197 -0.98 -11.70 -1.28
N ALA A 198 -0.92 -10.86 -2.32
CA ALA A 198 0.30 -10.25 -2.86
C ALA A 198 1.27 -11.21 -3.62
N SER A 199 0.74 -12.25 -4.27
CA SER A 199 1.46 -12.96 -5.36
C SER A 199 1.87 -12.01 -6.50
N THR A 200 2.60 -12.52 -7.52
CA THR A 200 2.91 -11.79 -8.76
C THR A 200 1.70 -11.00 -9.22
N ARG A 201 1.80 -9.67 -9.13
CA ARG A 201 0.64 -8.81 -9.38
C ARG A 201 0.24 -8.99 -10.83
N PHE A 202 -1.06 -9.06 -11.10
CA PHE A 202 -1.55 -9.20 -12.48
C PHE A 202 -0.93 -8.15 -13.43
N TYR A 203 -0.82 -6.90 -12.96
CA TYR A 203 -0.19 -5.78 -13.67
C TYR A 203 1.34 -5.85 -13.78
N GLU A 204 2.00 -6.81 -13.12
CA GLU A 204 3.43 -7.03 -13.25
C GLU A 204 3.81 -8.02 -14.34
N ARG A 205 2.84 -8.80 -14.82
CA ARG A 205 3.02 -9.75 -15.93
C ARG A 205 3.48 -9.03 -17.19
N ARG A 206 4.38 -9.66 -17.94
CA ARG A 206 5.05 -9.03 -19.08
C ARG A 206 4.04 -8.61 -20.14
N GLU A 207 3.15 -9.53 -20.52
CA GLU A 207 2.11 -9.34 -21.52
C GLU A 207 1.14 -8.22 -21.14
N VAL A 208 0.77 -8.12 -19.85
CA VAL A 208 -0.11 -7.06 -19.34
C VAL A 208 0.61 -5.70 -19.40
N LYS A 209 1.87 -5.64 -18.94
CA LYS A 209 2.68 -4.42 -18.99
C LYS A 209 2.93 -3.95 -20.42
N ASP A 210 3.11 -4.86 -21.37
CA ASP A 210 3.35 -4.52 -22.78
C ASP A 210 2.10 -3.85 -23.38
N ILE A 211 0.91 -4.43 -23.16
CA ILE A 211 -0.35 -3.82 -23.63
C ILE A 211 -0.59 -2.45 -22.96
N ILE A 212 -0.35 -2.34 -21.65
CA ILE A 212 -0.50 -1.06 -20.95
C ILE A 212 0.45 -0.01 -21.50
N ALA A 213 1.68 -0.36 -21.82
CA ALA A 213 2.65 0.56 -22.40
C ALA A 213 2.22 1.04 -23.81
N TYR A 214 1.60 0.18 -24.62
CA TYR A 214 0.96 0.62 -25.86
C TYR A 214 -0.13 1.67 -25.61
N LEU A 215 -1.06 1.38 -24.70
CA LEU A 215 -2.17 2.29 -24.38
C LEU A 215 -1.67 3.62 -23.82
N ARG A 216 -0.65 3.59 -22.95
CA ARG A 216 0.00 4.79 -22.41
C ARG A 216 0.63 5.62 -23.51
N LEU A 217 1.34 5.02 -24.45
CA LEU A 217 1.96 5.75 -25.56
C LEU A 217 0.92 6.37 -26.50
N ILE A 218 -0.18 5.67 -26.76
CA ILE A 218 -1.31 6.21 -27.57
C ILE A 218 -1.89 7.46 -26.89
N GLN A 219 -2.04 7.44 -25.57
CA GLN A 219 -2.63 8.55 -24.81
C GLN A 219 -1.63 9.68 -24.53
N ASN A 220 -0.37 9.35 -24.27
CA ASN A 220 0.72 10.26 -23.96
C ASN A 220 1.95 9.91 -24.82
N PRO A 221 2.12 10.56 -25.98
CA PRO A 221 3.26 10.33 -26.86
C PRO A 221 4.62 10.67 -26.23
N TYR A 222 4.62 11.46 -25.15
CA TYR A 222 5.84 11.82 -24.42
C TYR A 222 6.34 10.71 -23.48
N ASP A 223 5.58 9.62 -23.28
CA ASP A 223 6.00 8.51 -22.41
C ASP A 223 7.13 7.67 -23.04
N SER A 224 8.35 8.16 -22.86
CA SER A 224 9.58 7.53 -23.31
C SER A 224 9.82 6.14 -22.71
N VAL A 225 9.38 5.91 -21.47
CA VAL A 225 9.54 4.63 -20.77
C VAL A 225 8.67 3.58 -21.42
N SER A 226 7.40 3.91 -21.68
CA SER A 226 6.49 3.01 -22.40
C SER A 226 6.95 2.77 -23.83
N LEU A 227 7.40 3.81 -24.56
CA LEU A 227 7.93 3.65 -25.92
C LEU A 227 9.10 2.67 -25.97
N LEU A 228 10.15 2.89 -25.17
CA LEU A 228 11.34 2.04 -25.17
C LEU A 228 11.02 0.58 -24.80
N ARG A 229 9.98 0.36 -23.98
CA ARG A 229 9.50 -0.99 -23.65
C ARG A 229 8.89 -1.70 -24.86
N ILE A 230 8.04 -1.04 -25.64
CA ILE A 230 7.20 -1.71 -26.66
C ILE A 230 7.68 -1.54 -28.09
N ILE A 231 8.67 -0.66 -28.34
CA ILE A 231 9.13 -0.31 -29.69
C ILE A 231 9.55 -1.55 -30.50
N ASN A 232 10.11 -2.58 -29.85
CA ASN A 232 10.49 -3.85 -30.48
C ASN A 232 9.65 -5.05 -30.01
N VAL A 233 8.44 -4.84 -29.47
CA VAL A 233 7.51 -5.90 -29.05
C VAL A 233 6.14 -5.69 -29.70
N PRO A 234 5.73 -6.44 -30.74
CA PRO A 234 6.42 -7.57 -31.37
C PRO A 234 7.69 -7.15 -32.11
N GLY A 235 8.56 -8.11 -32.43
CA GLY A 235 9.85 -7.85 -33.06
C GLY A 235 9.73 -7.07 -34.37
N ARG A 236 10.39 -5.90 -34.43
CA ARG A 236 10.42 -5.00 -35.59
C ARG A 236 11.83 -4.82 -36.18
N GLY A 237 12.79 -5.63 -35.73
CA GLY A 237 14.20 -5.51 -36.12
C GLY A 237 14.93 -4.31 -35.49
N ILE A 238 14.36 -3.72 -34.44
CA ILE A 238 14.95 -2.54 -33.77
C ILE A 238 15.88 -3.01 -32.65
N GLY A 239 17.19 -2.92 -32.90
CA GLY A 239 18.23 -3.33 -31.95
C GLY A 239 18.62 -2.24 -30.95
N GLN A 240 19.40 -2.63 -29.93
CA GLN A 240 19.89 -1.72 -28.89
C GLN A 240 20.67 -0.52 -29.46
N ARG A 241 21.51 -0.75 -30.48
CA ARG A 241 22.29 0.33 -31.12
C ARG A 241 21.38 1.42 -31.71
N SER A 242 20.31 1.03 -32.40
CA SER A 242 19.32 1.96 -32.97
C SER A 242 18.60 2.75 -31.87
N LEU A 243 18.24 2.11 -30.76
CA LEU A 243 17.59 2.76 -29.61
C LEU A 243 18.51 3.76 -28.91
N SER A 244 19.79 3.42 -28.74
CA SER A 244 20.78 4.34 -28.18
C SER A 244 21.00 5.55 -29.08
N GLN A 245 21.08 5.35 -30.40
CA GLN A 245 21.20 6.44 -31.37
C GLN A 245 19.98 7.37 -31.34
N LEU A 246 18.77 6.81 -31.35
CA LEU A 246 17.52 7.57 -31.21
C LEU A 246 17.50 8.39 -29.91
N SER A 247 17.86 7.76 -28.79
CA SER A 247 17.84 8.42 -27.48
C SER A 247 18.86 9.56 -27.40
N ASN A 248 20.07 9.36 -27.94
CA ASN A 248 21.09 10.40 -27.97
C ASN A 248 20.69 11.57 -28.88
N TRP A 249 20.09 11.26 -30.04
CA TRP A 249 19.64 12.28 -30.97
C TRP A 249 18.46 13.09 -30.41
N ALA A 250 17.44 12.43 -29.84
CA ALA A 250 16.34 13.08 -29.15
C ALA A 250 16.84 14.02 -28.05
N LYS A 251 17.80 13.56 -27.23
CA LYS A 251 18.45 14.36 -26.18
C LYS A 251 19.20 15.57 -26.74
N SER A 252 19.90 15.43 -27.87
CA SER A 252 20.63 16.55 -28.49
C SER A 252 19.73 17.68 -28.98
N MET A 253 18.47 17.36 -29.30
CA MET A 253 17.46 18.31 -29.74
C MET A 253 16.56 18.81 -28.60
N GLY A 254 16.72 18.28 -27.38
CA GLY A 254 15.81 18.56 -26.27
C GLY A 254 14.37 18.07 -26.51
N ALA A 255 14.19 17.07 -27.37
CA ALA A 255 12.89 16.52 -27.76
C ALA A 255 12.69 15.11 -27.17
N SER A 256 11.44 14.66 -27.10
CA SER A 256 11.12 13.27 -26.75
C SER A 256 11.50 12.31 -27.87
N GLN A 257 11.71 11.03 -27.53
CA GLN A 257 12.03 10.00 -28.53
C GLN A 257 10.91 9.83 -29.56
N TYR A 258 9.65 10.06 -29.17
CA TYR A 258 8.52 10.03 -30.09
C TYR A 258 8.57 11.17 -31.11
N GLU A 259 8.86 12.40 -30.67
CA GLU A 259 9.04 13.55 -31.56
C GLU A 259 10.21 13.32 -32.54
N ALA A 260 11.33 12.79 -32.04
CA ALA A 260 12.46 12.42 -32.88
C ALA A 260 12.06 11.39 -33.96
N LEU A 261 11.27 10.35 -33.61
CA LEU A 261 10.76 9.40 -34.59
C LEU A 261 9.88 10.06 -35.65
N LYS A 262 9.03 11.01 -35.25
CA LYS A 262 8.17 11.75 -36.18
C LYS A 262 8.98 12.55 -37.21
N LEU A 263 10.06 13.21 -36.75
CA LEU A 263 10.97 13.96 -37.62
C LEU A 263 11.70 13.07 -38.65
N ILE A 264 11.94 11.79 -38.33
CA ILE A 264 12.53 10.82 -39.29
C ILE A 264 11.51 10.46 -40.37
N THR A 265 10.23 10.33 -40.01
CA THR A 265 9.17 9.91 -40.94
C THR A 265 8.64 11.03 -41.82
N GLU A 266 8.77 12.28 -41.38
CA GLU A 266 8.40 13.49 -42.11
C GLU A 266 9.66 14.34 -42.39
N PRO A 267 10.60 13.87 -43.25
CA PRO A 267 11.70 14.71 -43.67
C PRO A 267 11.15 15.87 -44.51
N GLU A 268 11.56 17.10 -44.20
CA GLU A 268 11.35 18.27 -45.08
C GLU A 268 11.84 18.02 -46.51
#